data_AF-A0A2D4JNS8-F1
#
_entry.id   AF-A0A2D4JNS8-F1
#
_cell.length_a   1.000
_cell.length_b   1.000
_cell.length_c   1.000
_cell.angle_alpha   90.00
_cell.angle_beta   90.00
_cell.angle_gamma   90.00
#
_symmetry.space_group_name_H-M   'P 1'
#
loop_
_entity.id
_entity.type
_entity.pdbx_description
1 polymer ?
#
loop_
_entity_poly.entity_id
_entity_poly.type
_entity_poly.pdbx_seq_one_letter_code
_entity_poly.pdbx_strand_id
1 'polypeptide(L)'
;ASDRDTEDDQIVFKILRGPQSGYLQNITTGEIIQEQFSQKDLNRKTIFYVIDPYWEENSDDLEFQVADPEGHSALPQMLELKWSKIELQQDMYEMCEKEEM
;
A
#
# COMPACT_ATOMS: atom_id res chain seq x y z
N ALA A 1 -5.17 9.64 -11.19
CA ALA A 1 -6.47 9.78 -11.86
C ALA A 1 -6.58 11.21 -12.36
N SER A 2 -7.34 11.44 -13.43
CA SER A 2 -7.55 12.76 -13.99
C SER A 2 -9.00 12.84 -14.45
N ASP A 3 -9.65 13.97 -14.17
CA ASP A 3 -10.99 14.27 -14.63
C ASP A 3 -10.96 15.64 -15.34
N ARG A 4 -11.83 15.85 -16.34
CA ARG A 4 -11.77 17.09 -17.14
C ARG A 4 -12.39 18.29 -16.43
N ASP A 5 -13.31 18.02 -15.51
CA ASP A 5 -14.13 19.02 -14.83
C ASP A 5 -13.71 19.17 -13.36
N THR A 6 -12.89 18.26 -12.85
CA THR A 6 -12.40 18.23 -11.46
C THR A 6 -10.88 18.40 -11.38
N GLU A 7 -10.43 19.33 -10.54
CA GLU A 7 -9.00 19.48 -10.23
C GLU A 7 -8.45 18.21 -9.55
N ASP A 8 -7.22 17.82 -9.91
CA ASP A 8 -6.60 16.58 -9.41
C ASP A 8 -6.66 16.50 -7.87
N ASP A 9 -6.40 17.61 -7.17
CA ASP A 9 -6.38 17.68 -5.70
C ASP A 9 -7.73 17.36 -5.03
N GLN A 10 -8.83 17.41 -5.79
CA GLN A 10 -10.19 17.16 -5.30
C GLN A 10 -10.67 15.73 -5.57
N ILE A 11 -9.91 14.94 -6.32
CA ILE A 11 -10.24 13.54 -6.61
C ILE A 11 -10.00 12.67 -5.38
N VAL A 12 -10.98 11.83 -5.04
CA VAL A 12 -10.95 10.94 -3.88
C VAL A 12 -10.94 9.48 -4.32
N PHE A 13 -10.12 8.67 -3.64
CA PHE A 13 -10.06 7.23 -3.76
C PHE A 13 -10.74 6.62 -2.55
N LYS A 14 -11.93 6.04 -2.75
CA LYS A 14 -12.71 5.34 -1.72
C LYS A 14 -12.33 3.88 -1.70
N ILE A 15 -11.89 3.36 -0.57
CA ILE A 15 -11.58 1.96 -0.35
C ILE A 15 -12.89 1.22 -0.16
N LEU A 16 -13.19 0.27 -1.06
CA LEU A 16 -14.35 -0.61 -0.95
C LEU A 16 -14.00 -1.89 -0.20
N ARG A 17 -12.79 -2.40 -0.43
CA ARG A 17 -12.19 -3.51 0.32
C ARG A 17 -10.72 -3.19 0.57
N GLY A 18 -10.34 -3.12 1.85
CA GLY A 18 -8.96 -2.92 2.25
C GLY A 18 -8.07 -4.16 2.00
N PRO A 19 -6.75 -3.97 2.04
CA PRO A 19 -5.77 -5.07 2.00
C PRO A 19 -6.03 -6.14 3.09
N GLN A 20 -5.63 -7.38 2.81
CA GLN A 20 -5.74 -8.52 3.74
C GLN A 20 -4.44 -8.79 4.51
N SER A 21 -3.28 -8.59 3.86
CA SER A 21 -1.93 -8.94 4.32
C SER A 21 -1.14 -7.72 4.81
N GLY A 22 -1.81 -6.58 4.99
CA GLY A 22 -1.20 -5.32 5.39
C GLY A 22 -2.23 -4.23 5.60
N TYR A 23 -1.79 -2.98 5.59
CA TYR A 23 -2.66 -1.82 5.74
C TYR A 23 -2.11 -0.60 5.01
N LEU A 24 -3.02 0.35 4.72
CA LEU A 24 -2.64 1.66 4.23
C LEU A 24 -2.44 2.61 5.41
N GLN A 25 -1.39 3.42 5.37
CA GLN A 25 -1.07 4.40 6.40
C GLN A 25 -0.79 5.77 5.77
N ASN A 26 -1.30 6.83 6.38
CA ASN A 26 -0.85 8.18 6.10
C ASN A 26 0.38 8.46 6.97
N ILE A 27 1.57 8.52 6.38
CA ILE A 27 2.81 8.71 7.15
C ILE A 27 2.97 10.11 7.73
N THR A 28 2.17 11.08 7.30
CA THR A 28 2.19 12.44 7.86
C THR A 28 1.36 12.53 9.12
N THR A 29 0.21 11.86 9.18
CA THR A 29 -0.66 11.84 10.37
C THR A 29 -0.40 10.65 11.29
N GLY A 30 0.21 9.59 10.77
CA GLY A 30 0.41 8.30 11.44
C GLY A 30 -0.82 7.40 11.42
N GLU A 31 -1.94 7.84 10.86
CA GLU A 31 -3.21 7.13 10.91
C GLU A 31 -3.30 6.00 9.88
N ILE A 32 -3.97 4.91 10.26
CA ILE A 32 -4.35 3.84 9.35
C ILE A 32 -5.56 4.30 8.54
N ILE A 33 -5.48 4.13 7.22
CA ILE A 33 -6.50 4.57 6.28
C ILE A 33 -7.44 3.41 6.00
N GLN A 34 -8.70 3.57 6.40
CA GLN A 34 -9.73 2.54 6.24
C GLN A 34 -10.74 2.86 5.13
N GLU A 35 -11.08 4.13 4.96
CA GLU A 35 -12.19 4.52 4.10
C GLU A 35 -11.76 5.18 2.80
N GLN A 36 -10.86 6.16 2.84
CA GLN A 36 -10.48 6.91 1.66
C GLN A 36 -9.19 7.72 1.83
N PHE A 37 -8.58 8.07 0.70
CA PHE A 37 -7.48 9.04 0.60
C PHE A 37 -7.65 9.87 -0.68
N SER A 38 -6.96 11.00 -0.79
CA SER A 38 -7.06 11.89 -1.95
C SER A 38 -5.92 11.66 -2.95
N GLN A 39 -6.15 12.07 -4.20
CA GLN A 39 -5.09 12.15 -5.21
C GLN A 39 -3.94 13.07 -4.76
N LYS A 40 -4.27 14.11 -3.99
CA LYS A 40 -3.27 15.00 -3.38
C LYS A 40 -2.34 14.25 -2.43
N ASP A 41 -2.87 13.33 -1.62
CA ASP A 41 -2.05 12.51 -0.72
C ASP A 41 -1.11 11.59 -1.51
N LEU A 42 -1.60 11.00 -2.61
CA LEU A 42 -0.77 10.23 -3.54
C LEU A 42 0.33 11.10 -4.17
N ASN A 43 -0.02 12.30 -4.65
CA ASN A 43 0.92 13.23 -5.28
C ASN A 43 2.00 13.69 -4.28
N ARG A 44 1.65 13.82 -3.00
CA ARG A 44 2.58 14.11 -1.90
C ARG A 44 3.35 12.89 -1.41
N LYS A 45 3.02 11.69 -1.90
CA LYS A 45 3.62 10.40 -1.51
C LYS A 45 3.51 10.14 -0.01
N THR A 46 2.37 10.48 0.58
CA THR A 46 2.12 10.30 2.02
C THR A 46 1.34 9.01 2.33
N ILE A 47 0.84 8.31 1.30
CA ILE A 47 0.12 7.04 1.46
C ILE A 47 1.10 5.89 1.29
N PHE A 48 1.32 5.14 2.35
CA PHE A 48 2.18 3.97 2.37
C PHE A 48 1.32 2.72 2.51
N TYR A 49 1.67 1.67 1.77
CA TYR A 49 1.25 0.32 2.10
C TYR A 49 2.29 -0.30 3.02
N VAL A 50 1.86 -0.79 4.17
CA VAL A 50 2.70 -1.44 5.17
C VAL A 50 2.34 -2.92 5.19
N ILE A 51 3.33 -3.77 4.89
CA ILE A 51 3.21 -5.23 4.97
C ILE A 51 3.17 -5.62 6.44
N ASP A 52 2.18 -6.42 6.83
CA ASP A 52 2.17 -7.03 8.16
C ASP A 52 3.05 -8.30 8.11
N PRO A 53 4.19 -8.33 8.84
CA PRO A 53 5.17 -9.41 8.76
C PRO A 53 4.65 -10.74 9.32
N TYR A 54 3.48 -10.76 9.97
CA TYR A 54 2.83 -11.99 10.39
C TYR A 54 2.30 -12.81 9.21
N TRP A 55 2.04 -12.18 8.06
CA TRP A 55 1.57 -12.86 6.87
C TRP A 55 2.74 -13.29 5.99
N GLU A 56 2.72 -14.56 5.58
CA GLU A 56 3.73 -15.15 4.68
C GLU A 56 3.42 -14.91 3.19
N GLU A 57 2.36 -14.17 2.90
CA GLU A 57 1.96 -13.84 1.54
C GLU A 57 2.96 -12.87 0.89
N ASN A 58 3.15 -13.03 -0.41
CA ASN A 58 3.99 -12.15 -1.22
C ASN A 58 3.16 -11.26 -2.16
N SER A 59 1.85 -11.23 -1.92
CA SER A 59 0.91 -10.40 -2.64
C SER A 59 -0.26 -10.01 -1.75
N ASP A 60 -0.89 -8.92 -2.13
CA ASP A 60 -2.17 -8.48 -1.58
C ASP A 60 -2.94 -7.75 -2.67
N ASP A 61 -4.19 -7.43 -2.39
CA ASP A 61 -4.99 -6.61 -3.25
C ASP A 61 -5.92 -5.71 -2.44
N LEU A 62 -6.33 -4.60 -3.05
CA LEU A 62 -7.37 -3.75 -2.48
C LEU A 62 -8.28 -3.24 -3.59
N GLU A 63 -9.57 -3.16 -3.27
CA GLU A 63 -10.58 -2.65 -4.18
C GLU A 63 -10.90 -1.21 -3.79
N PHE A 64 -10.87 -0.31 -4.77
CA PHE A 64 -11.18 1.09 -4.58
C PHE A 64 -12.03 1.65 -5.72
N GLN A 65 -12.68 2.77 -5.46
CA GLN A 65 -13.44 3.54 -6.43
C GLN A 65 -12.96 4.98 -6.44
N VAL A 66 -12.76 5.51 -7.65
CA VAL A 66 -12.41 6.93 -7.82
C VAL A 66 -13.70 7.73 -7.93
N ALA A 67 -13.81 8.80 -7.15
CA ALA A 67 -14.95 9.69 -7.14
C ALA A 67 -14.51 11.16 -7.14
N ASP A 68 -15.30 12.00 -7.79
CA ASP A 68 -15.20 13.46 -7.66
C ASP A 68 -16.01 13.95 -6.43
N PRO A 69 -15.88 15.24 -6.05
CA PRO A 69 -16.65 15.82 -4.96
C PRO A 69 -18.16 15.94 -5.25
N GLU A 70 -18.56 15.94 -6.53
CA GLU A 70 -19.96 16.03 -6.96
C GLU A 70 -20.69 14.69 -6.89
N GLY A 71 -19.96 13.60 -6.63
CA GLY A 71 -20.47 12.25 -6.45
C GLY A 71 -20.41 11.38 -7.70
N HIS A 72 -19.89 11.88 -8.84
CA HIS A 72 -19.61 11.02 -9.97
C HIS A 72 -18.48 10.07 -9.62
N SER A 73 -18.67 8.80 -9.94
CA SER A 73 -17.73 7.74 -9.57
C SER A 73 -17.47 6.83 -10.76
N ALA A 74 -16.20 6.45 -10.93
CA ALA A 74 -15.82 5.42 -11.89
C ALA A 74 -16.30 4.04 -11.41
N LEU A 75 -16.14 3.01 -12.25
CA LEU A 75 -16.32 1.63 -11.78
C LEU A 75 -15.26 1.28 -10.72
N PRO A 76 -15.57 0.36 -9.78
CA PRO A 76 -14.58 -0.22 -8.88
C PRO A 76 -13.37 -0.76 -9.63
N GLN A 77 -12.20 -0.60 -9.03
CA GLN A 77 -10.91 -1.04 -9.56
C GLN A 77 -10.17 -1.85 -8.51
N MET A 78 -9.46 -2.87 -8.97
CA MET A 78 -8.60 -3.70 -8.13
C MET A 78 -7.14 -3.26 -8.32
N LEU A 79 -6.45 -2.96 -7.22
CA LEU A 79 -4.99 -2.79 -7.21
C LEU A 79 -4.36 -4.05 -6.64
N GLU A 80 -3.56 -4.73 -7.45
CA GLU A 80 -2.74 -5.85 -7.02
C GLU A 80 -1.35 -5.36 -6.59
N LEU A 81 -0.91 -5.78 -5.42
CA LEU A 81 0.42 -5.53 -4.86
C LEU A 81 1.19 -6.85 -4.82
N LYS A 82 2.44 -6.82 -5.26
CA LYS A 82 3.35 -7.98 -5.25
C LYS A 82 4.71 -7.54 -4.76
N TRP A 83 5.33 -8.35 -3.90
CA TRP A 83 6.67 -8.09 -3.38
C TRP A 83 7.50 -9.37 -3.29
N SER A 84 8.80 -9.22 -3.06
CA SER A 84 9.72 -10.33 -2.81
C SER A 84 10.17 -10.30 -1.35
N LYS A 85 10.21 -11.47 -0.72
CA LYS A 85 10.80 -11.67 0.61
C LYS A 85 12.22 -12.19 0.46
N ILE A 86 13.17 -11.58 1.17
CA ILE A 86 14.54 -12.07 1.31
C ILE A 86 14.75 -12.33 2.80
N GLU A 87 15.08 -13.57 3.14
CA GLU A 87 15.31 -14.01 4.51
C GLU A 87 16.59 -14.83 4.59
N LEU A 88 17.28 -14.74 5.73
CA LEU A 88 18.39 -15.65 6.02
C LEU A 88 17.79 -17.00 6.43
N GLN A 89 18.45 -18.09 6.04
CA GLN A 89 18.02 -19.43 6.46
C GLN A 89 18.13 -19.61 7.98
N GLN A 90 19.03 -18.87 8.63
CA GLN A 90 19.29 -18.90 10.07
C GLN A 90 19.58 -17.48 10.58
N ASP A 91 19.08 -17.17 11.78
CA ASP A 91 19.29 -15.86 12.43
C ASP A 91 20.73 -15.64 12.89
N MET A 92 21.50 -16.72 13.03
CA MET A 92 22.88 -16.69 13.49
C MET A 92 23.70 -17.77 12.77
N TYR A 93 24.88 -17.38 12.29
CA TYR A 93 25.89 -18.28 11.77
C TYR A 93 27.14 -18.18 12.65
N GLU A 94 27.46 -19.24 13.38
CA GLU A 94 28.76 -19.36 14.06
C GLU A 94 29.77 -20.00 13.10
N MET A 95 30.77 -19.21 12.70
CA MET A 95 31.84 -19.66 11.81
C MET A 95 33.15 -19.72 12.59
N CYS A 96 33.81 -20.88 12.59
CA CYS A 96 35.20 -21.00 13.02
C CYS A 96 36.10 -20.95 11.79
N GLU A 97 37.00 -19.98 11.74
CA GLU A 97 38.06 -19.94 10.73
C GLU A 97 38.97 -21.16 10.93
N LYS A 98 39.18 -21.93 9.86
CA LYS A 98 40.17 -23.00 9.84
C LYS A 98 41.36 -22.50 9.04
N GLU A 99 42.51 -22.34 9.70
CA GLU A 99 43.78 -22.15 9.00
C GLU A 99 44.10 -23.43 8.22
N GLU A 100 44.18 -23.33 6.89
CA GLU A 100 44.78 -24.40 6.08
C GLU A 100 46.31 -24.32 6.21
N MET A 101 46.91 -25.47 6.51
CA MET A 101 48.33 -25.64 6.84
C MET A 101 49.13 -26.14 5.63
#